data_AF-A0A1G1T1H6-F1
#
_entry.id   AF-A0A1G1T1H6-F1
#
_cell.length_a   1.000
_cell.length_b   1.000
_cell.length_c   1.000
_cell.angle_alpha   90.00
_cell.angle_beta   90.00
_cell.angle_gamma   90.00
#
_symmetry.space_group_name_H-M   'P 1'
#
loop_
_entity.id
_entity.type
_entity.pdbx_description
1 polymer ?
#
loop_
_entity_poly.entity_id
_entity_poly.type
_entity_poly.pdbx_seq_one_letter_code
_entity_poly.pdbx_strand_id
1 'polypeptide(L)'
;MFSIDTASGALTPVQHVPTQGKTPRNFVLDPSGHLLLVANQNSNNLVSYRVDQQTGRLTPTGQTAEVPSPMFLQVVEDFRK
;
A
#
# COMPACT_ATOMS: atom_id res chain seq x y z
N MET A 1 8.27 -0.98 -5.53
CA MET A 1 8.56 0.44 -5.23
C MET A 1 9.62 0.94 -6.19
N PHE A 2 9.38 2.11 -6.79
CA PHE A 2 10.34 2.79 -7.65
C PHE A 2 10.50 4.23 -7.14
N SER A 3 11.71 4.77 -7.22
CA SER A 3 11.93 6.21 -7.13
C SER A 3 11.81 6.82 -8.51
N ILE A 4 11.39 8.08 -8.59
CA ILE A 4 11.28 8.84 -9.82
C ILE A 4 12.28 10.00 -9.80
N ASP A 5 13.05 10.12 -10.87
CA ASP A 5 13.83 11.33 -11.14
C ASP A 5 12.88 12.44 -11.59
N THR A 6 12.86 13.57 -10.89
CA THR A 6 11.86 14.63 -11.14
C THR A 6 12.13 15.45 -12.39
N ALA A 7 13.35 15.41 -12.94
CA ALA A 7 13.69 16.15 -14.15
C ALA A 7 13.37 15.36 -15.42
N SER A 8 13.65 14.05 -15.42
CA SER A 8 13.54 13.16 -16.58
C SER A 8 12.35 12.20 -16.52
N GLY A 9 11.78 11.96 -15.35
CA GLY A 9 10.75 10.95 -15.12
C GLY A 9 11.28 9.52 -15.08
N ALA A 10 12.60 9.31 -15.12
CA ALA A 10 13.20 7.99 -15.09
C ALA A 10 12.89 7.27 -13.77
N LEU A 11 12.55 5.98 -13.86
CA LEU A 11 12.24 5.14 -12.70
C LEU A 11 13.43 4.28 -12.31
N THR A 12 13.76 4.26 -11.02
CA THR A 12 14.79 3.36 -10.46
C THR A 12 14.15 2.39 -9.46
N PRO A 13 14.37 1.07 -9.58
CA PRO A 13 13.82 0.11 -8.63
C PRO A 13 14.41 0.33 -7.23
N VAL A 14 13.54 0.44 -6.22
CA VAL A 14 13.94 0.64 -4.82
C VAL A 14 13.72 -0.62 -3.98
N GLN A 15 12.56 -1.27 -4.15
CA GLN A 15 12.20 -2.43 -3.35
C GLN A 15 11.12 -3.28 -4.04
N HIS A 16 11.23 -4.59 -3.88
CA HIS A 16 10.13 -5.55 -4.07
C HIS A 16 9.86 -6.20 -2.71
N VAL A 17 8.60 -6.20 -2.26
CA VAL A 17 8.19 -6.74 -0.95
C VAL A 17 6.96 -7.63 -1.12
N PRO A 18 6.88 -8.79 -0.44
CA PRO A 18 5.68 -9.63 -0.45
C PRO A 18 4.48 -8.87 0.11
N THR A 19 3.30 -9.04 -0.48
CA THR A 19 2.06 -8.38 -0.04
C THR A 19 1.39 -9.05 1.15
N GLN A 20 1.96 -10.15 1.65
CA GLN A 20 1.40 -10.96 2.75
C GLN A 20 0.00 -11.53 2.43
N GLY A 21 -0.20 -11.88 1.15
CA GLY A 21 -1.41 -12.52 0.64
C GLY A 21 -1.26 -12.88 -0.83
N LYS A 22 -2.37 -13.23 -1.48
CA LYS A 22 -2.42 -13.65 -2.89
C LYS A 22 -3.31 -12.72 -3.70
N THR A 23 -2.89 -12.46 -4.95
CA THR A 23 -3.62 -11.61 -5.90
C THR A 23 -3.92 -10.22 -5.31
N PRO A 24 -2.88 -9.41 -5.02
CA PRO A 24 -3.07 -8.03 -4.57
C PRO A 24 -3.77 -7.24 -5.68
N ARG A 25 -5.07 -7.01 -5.53
CA ARG A 25 -5.91 -6.41 -6.59
C ARG A 25 -5.88 -4.89 -6.56
N ASN A 26 -5.69 -4.33 -5.38
CA ASN A 26 -5.63 -2.89 -5.18
C ASN A 26 -4.74 -2.56 -3.98
N PHE A 27 -4.18 -1.35 -3.99
CA PHE A 27 -3.54 -0.75 -2.84
C PHE A 27 -3.82 0.76 -2.83
N VAL A 28 -3.72 1.37 -1.65
CA VAL A 28 -3.94 2.81 -1.48
C VAL A 28 -3.00 3.35 -0.40
N LEU A 29 -2.49 4.56 -0.62
CA LEU A 29 -1.79 5.33 0.41
C LEU A 29 -2.82 6.12 1.22
N ASP A 30 -2.60 6.24 2.52
CA ASP A 30 -3.32 7.23 3.29
C ASP A 30 -2.90 8.66 2.87
N PRO A 31 -3.72 9.70 3.13
CA PRO A 31 -3.42 11.07 2.73
C PRO A 31 -2.11 11.63 3.29
N SER A 32 -1.65 11.14 4.45
CA SER A 32 -0.35 11.56 5.01
C SER A 32 0.85 10.86 4.35
N GLY A 33 0.60 9.80 3.57
CA GLY A 33 1.61 9.01 2.88
C GLY A 33 2.36 8.03 3.78
N HIS A 34 2.08 7.94 5.08
CA HIS A 34 2.82 7.10 6.04
C HIS A 34 2.35 5.64 6.07
N LEU A 35 1.14 5.38 5.59
CA LEU A 35 0.53 4.06 5.54
C LEU A 35 0.12 3.71 4.12
N LEU A 36 0.39 2.47 3.75
CA LEU A 36 -0.10 1.84 2.53
C LEU A 36 -0.94 0.62 2.91
N LEU A 37 -2.16 0.54 2.40
CA LEU A 37 -3.04 -0.63 2.55
C LEU A 37 -3.01 -1.45 1.26
N VAL A 38 -2.91 -2.76 1.37
CA VAL A 38 -2.99 -3.70 0.25
C VAL A 38 -4.22 -4.59 0.43
N ALA A 39 -5.04 -4.70 -0.61
CA ALA A 39 -6.16 -5.62 -0.71
C ALA A 39 -5.75 -6.88 -1.48
N ASN A 40 -5.57 -8.00 -0.77
CA ASN A 40 -5.26 -9.29 -1.38
C ASN A 40 -6.54 -10.09 -1.62
N GLN A 41 -6.99 -10.15 -2.87
CA GLN A 41 -8.29 -10.70 -3.23
C GLN A 41 -8.41 -12.18 -2.84
N ASN A 42 -7.45 -13.01 -3.26
CA ASN A 42 -7.56 -14.48 -3.13
C ASN A 42 -7.16 -14.99 -1.74
N SER A 43 -6.73 -14.09 -0.85
CA SER A 43 -6.42 -14.39 0.55
C SER A 43 -7.42 -13.79 1.53
N ASN A 44 -8.44 -13.08 1.04
CA ASN A 44 -9.47 -12.44 1.87
C ASN A 44 -8.89 -11.54 2.98
N ASN A 45 -7.79 -10.82 2.70
CA ASN A 45 -7.18 -9.96 3.71
C ASN A 45 -6.74 -8.59 3.18
N LEU A 46 -6.87 -7.60 4.07
CA LEU A 46 -6.18 -6.32 3.98
C LEU A 46 -4.91 -6.39 4.83
N VAL A 47 -3.83 -5.80 4.35
CA VAL A 47 -2.55 -5.71 5.08
C VAL A 47 -2.06 -4.27 5.00
N SER A 48 -1.57 -3.73 6.12
CA SER A 48 -0.95 -2.40 6.12
C SER A 48 0.57 -2.43 6.21
N TYR A 49 1.19 -1.44 5.59
CA TYR A 49 2.63 -1.19 5.57
C TYR A 49 2.89 0.22 6.06
N ARG A 50 3.95 0.39 6.86
CA ARG A 50 4.58 1.69 7.07
C ARG A 50 5.41 2.06 5.85
N VAL A 51 5.32 3.32 5.44
CA VAL A 51 6.11 3.92 4.38
C VAL A 51 7.18 4.81 5.00
N ASP A 52 8.44 4.51 4.73
CA ASP A 52 9.55 5.41 5.02
C ASP A 52 9.51 6.60 4.04
N GLN A 53 9.29 7.81 4.54
CA GLN A 53 9.11 9.00 3.68
C GLN A 53 10.38 9.44 2.96
N GLN A 54 11.57 9.05 3.45
CA GLN A 54 12.83 9.47 2.85
C GLN A 54 13.22 8.53 1.70
N THR A 55 12.91 7.24 1.85
CA THR A 55 13.39 6.19 0.94
C THR A 55 12.26 5.55 0.11
N GLY A 56 11.00 5.75 0.50
CA GLY A 56 9.84 5.07 -0.06
C GLY A 56 9.73 3.59 0.33
N ARG A 57 10.62 3.08 1.20
CA ARG A 57 10.62 1.66 1.57
C ARG A 57 9.40 1.30 2.41
N LEU A 58 8.86 0.11 2.18
CA LEU A 58 7.71 -0.44 2.87
C LEU A 58 8.14 -1.46 3.92
N THR A 59 7.56 -1.37 5.11
CA THR A 59 7.70 -2.34 6.19
C THR A 59 6.31 -2.81 6.64
N PRO A 60 6.01 -4.13 6.68
CA PRO A 60 4.73 -4.62 7.19
C PRO A 60 4.49 -4.15 8.63
N THR A 61 3.28 -3.71 8.94
CA THR A 61 2.93 -3.29 10.31
C THR A 61 2.58 -4.48 11.21
N GLY A 62 2.36 -5.66 10.62
CA GLY A 62 1.76 -6.81 11.29
C GLY A 62 0.23 -6.71 11.44
N GLN A 63 -0.38 -5.59 11.07
CA GLN A 63 -1.83 -5.41 11.14
C GLN A 63 -2.52 -5.93 9.88
N THR A 64 -3.55 -6.74 10.08
CA THR A 64 -4.39 -7.30 9.02
C THR A 64 -5.86 -7.24 9.40
N ALA A 65 -6.73 -7.16 8.39
CA ALA A 65 -8.17 -7.29 8.55
C ALA A 65 -8.69 -8.32 7.55
N GLU A 66 -9.58 -9.20 7.99
CA GLU A 66 -10.27 -10.13 7.11
C GLU A 66 -11.38 -9.40 6.36
N VAL A 67 -11.33 -9.45 5.04
CA VAL A 67 -12.35 -8.90 4.15
C VAL A 67 -12.52 -9.92 3.03
N PRO A 68 -13.71 -10.44 2.76
CA PRO A 68 -13.91 -11.38 1.65
C PRO A 68 -13.63 -10.72 0.30
N SER A 69 -12.74 -11.33 -0.50
CA SER A 69 -12.40 -10.97 -1.88
C SER A 69 -12.29 -9.45 -2.14
N PRO A 70 -11.43 -8.70 -1.41
CA PRO A 70 -11.37 -7.26 -1.51
C PRO A 70 -10.82 -6.87 -2.88
N MET A 71 -11.51 -5.96 -3.57
CA MET A 71 -11.17 -5.55 -4.93
C MET A 71 -10.70 -4.11 -5.05
N PHE A 72 -11.16 -3.23 -4.16
CA PHE A 72 -10.92 -1.79 -4.25
C PHE A 72 -10.87 -1.17 -2.86
N LEU A 73 -9.94 -0.27 -2.65
CA LEU A 73 -9.79 0.53 -1.45
C LEU A 73 -9.82 2.01 -1.84
N GLN A 74 -10.55 2.78 -1.04
CA GLN A 74 -10.52 4.23 -1.10
C GLN A 74 -10.41 4.75 0.33
N VAL A 75 -9.43 5.61 0.58
CA VAL A 75 -9.40 6.38 1.82
C VAL A 75 -10.27 7.61 1.59
N VAL A 76 -11.26 7.78 2.46
CA VAL A 76 -12.14 8.95 2.48
C VAL A 76 -11.81 9.77 3.72
N GLU A 77 -11.90 11.09 3.60
CA GLU A 77 -11.83 11.96 4.78
C GLU A 77 -13.01 11.64 5.72
N ASP A 78 -12.82 11.88 7.02
CA ASP A 78 -13.84 11.61 8.01
C ASP A 78 -15.12 12.42 7.69
N PHE A 79 -16.18 11.70 7.34
CA PHE A 79 -17.50 12.24 7.02
C PHE A 79 -18.28 12.70 8.26
N ARG A 80 -17.68 12.61 9.46
CA ARG A 80 -18.28 13.05 10.73
C ARG A 80 -17.98 14.52 11.06
N LYS A 81 -17.37 15.28 10.16
CA LYS A 81 -17.24 16.74 10.26
C LYS A 81 -18.31 17.45 9.43
#